data_AF-A0AAW4BI29-F1
#
_entry.id   AF-A0AAW4BI29-F1
#
_cell.length_a   1.000
_cell.length_b   1.000
_cell.length_c   1.000
_cell.angle_alpha   90.00
_cell.angle_beta   90.00
_cell.angle_gamma   90.00
#
_symmetry.space_group_name_H-M   'P 1'
#
loop_
_entity.id
_entity.type
_entity.pdbx_description
1 polymer ?
#
loop_
_entity_poly.entity_id
_entity_poly.type
_entity_poly.pdbx_seq_one_letter_code
_entity_poly.pdbx_strand_id
1 'polypeptide(L)'
;MKEADYKVATIDWLINRGYLEHDAVLINELPVDNFSRRADLVVANGKLHAFEIKSDADSLARLQGQIETYLAFFDKVTLVCSPKFTNKAIEMLPRMVEILEL
;
A
#
# COMPACT_ATOMS: atom_id res chain seq x y z
N MET A 1 2.14 -15.72 -6.21
CA MET A 1 3.18 -15.23 -5.29
C MET A 1 2.57 -14.94 -3.92
N LYS A 2 3.35 -15.00 -2.84
CA LYS A 2 2.89 -14.68 -1.48
C LYS A 2 3.10 -13.19 -1.19
N GLU A 3 2.47 -12.70 -0.13
CA GLU A 3 2.60 -11.32 0.34
C GLU A 3 4.06 -10.83 0.47
N ALA A 4 4.96 -11.68 0.98
CA ALA A 4 6.37 -11.34 1.11
C ALA A 4 7.04 -11.02 -0.24
N ASP A 5 6.68 -11.75 -1.31
CA ASP A 5 7.23 -11.50 -2.64
C ASP A 5 6.76 -10.14 -3.18
N TYR A 6 5.49 -9.79 -2.94
CA TYR A 6 4.93 -8.49 -3.29
C TYR A 6 5.57 -7.35 -2.49
N LYS A 7 5.89 -7.56 -1.20
CA LYS A 7 6.64 -6.59 -0.38
C LYS A 7 8.02 -6.33 -0.94
N VAL A 8 8.76 -7.38 -1.28
CA VAL A 8 10.09 -7.26 -1.90
C VAL A 8 9.99 -6.49 -3.22
N ALA A 9 9.08 -6.89 -4.11
CA ALA A 9 8.89 -6.21 -5.39
C ALA A 9 8.47 -4.73 -5.23
N THR A 10 7.65 -4.42 -4.22
CA THR A 10 7.27 -3.04 -3.89
C THR A 10 8.46 -2.23 -3.40
N ILE A 11 9.30 -2.79 -2.54
CA ILE A 11 10.51 -2.12 -2.04
C ILE A 11 11.49 -1.87 -3.19
N ASP A 12 11.71 -2.85 -4.06
CA ASP A 12 12.54 -2.67 -5.26
C ASP A 12 11.98 -1.57 -6.17
N TRP A 13 10.65 -1.54 -6.37
CA TRP A 13 9.99 -0.48 -7.12
C TRP A 13 10.21 0.90 -6.49
N LEU A 14 10.13 1.01 -5.15
CA LEU A 14 10.35 2.25 -4.41
C LEU A 14 11.79 2.75 -4.53
N ILE A 15 12.77 1.85 -4.40
CA ILE A 15 14.21 2.15 -4.57
C ILE A 15 14.46 2.68 -5.99
N ASN A 16 14.00 1.95 -7.01
CA ASN A 16 14.23 2.31 -8.41
C ASN A 16 13.54 3.62 -8.83
N ARG A 17 12.55 4.07 -8.07
CA ARG A 17 11.83 5.33 -8.29
C ARG A 17 12.33 6.48 -7.40
N GLY A 18 13.33 6.25 -6.56
CA GLY A 18 13.92 7.26 -5.68
C GLY A 18 13.06 7.62 -4.45
N TYR A 19 12.04 6.82 -4.10
CA TYR A 19 11.21 7.10 -2.93
C TYR A 19 11.95 6.93 -1.60
N LEU A 20 13.01 6.12 -1.60
CA LEU A 20 13.81 5.75 -0.41
C LEU A 20 15.19 6.43 -0.37
N GLU A 21 15.36 7.56 -1.05
CA GLU A 21 16.60 8.34 -1.01
C GLU A 21 16.66 9.26 0.22
N HIS A 22 17.86 9.77 0.53
CA HIS A 22 18.10 10.74 1.62
C HIS A 22 17.68 10.21 3.01
N ASP A 23 16.86 10.97 3.73
CA ASP A 23 16.37 10.70 5.08
C ASP A 23 15.01 9.97 5.11
N ALA A 24 14.62 9.36 3.98
CA ALA A 24 13.42 8.55 3.90
C ALA A 24 13.45 7.37 4.88
N VAL A 25 12.34 7.18 5.60
CA VAL A 25 12.13 6.03 6.47
C VAL A 25 11.09 5.12 5.85
N LEU A 26 11.48 3.86 5.61
CA LEU A 26 10.55 2.78 5.28
C LEU A 26 10.12 2.09 6.58
N ILE A 27 8.82 2.11 6.87
CA ILE A 27 8.22 1.46 8.02
C ILE A 27 7.43 0.26 7.50
N ASN A 28 7.74 -0.93 8.04
CA ASN A 28 7.03 -2.16 7.75
C ASN A 28 5.98 -2.41 8.84
N GLU A 29 4.77 -2.80 8.44
CA GLU A 29 3.68 -3.18 9.35
C GLU A 29 3.29 -2.08 10.38
N LEU A 30 3.09 -0.84 9.93
CA LEU A 30 2.76 0.28 10.83
C LEU A 30 1.32 0.14 11.38
N PRO A 31 1.10 0.02 12.70
CA PRO A 31 -0.23 0.06 13.28
C PRO A 31 -0.85 1.46 13.17
N VAL A 32 -2.14 1.52 12.85
CA VAL A 32 -2.89 2.77 12.64
C VAL A 32 -4.23 2.67 13.37
N ASP A 33 -4.80 3.83 13.74
CA ASP A 33 -6.14 3.94 14.33
C ASP A 33 -6.34 3.03 15.57
N ASN A 34 -5.58 3.29 16.64
CA ASN A 34 -5.60 2.49 17.86
C ASN A 34 -5.42 0.98 17.61
N PHE A 35 -4.50 0.62 16.70
CA PHE A 35 -4.19 -0.76 16.32
C PHE A 35 -5.35 -1.49 15.60
N SER A 36 -6.40 -0.79 15.16
CA SER A 36 -7.52 -1.38 14.42
C SER A 36 -7.11 -1.82 13.01
N ARG A 37 -6.06 -1.20 12.46
CA ARG A 37 -5.48 -1.46 11.14
C ARG A 37 -3.96 -1.47 11.20
N ARG A 38 -3.36 -2.03 10.17
CA ARG A 38 -1.91 -2.10 10.01
C ARG A 38 -1.57 -1.94 8.54
N ALA A 39 -0.89 -0.84 8.21
CA ALA A 39 -0.42 -0.58 6.86
C ALA A 39 0.81 -1.44 6.57
N ASP A 40 0.81 -2.13 5.42
CA ASP A 40 1.85 -3.10 5.09
C ASP A 40 3.23 -2.44 4.95
N LEU A 41 3.30 -1.35 4.18
CA LEU A 41 4.47 -0.50 4.07
C LEU A 41 4.08 0.98 4.13
N VAL A 42 4.92 1.78 4.76
CA VAL A 42 4.78 3.25 4.79
C VAL A 42 6.13 3.88 4.48
N VAL A 43 6.14 4.82 3.56
CA VAL A 43 7.30 5.68 3.31
C VAL A 43 7.05 7.03 3.97
N ALA A 44 8.00 7.46 4.81
CA ALA A 44 8.05 8.78 5.40
C ALA A 44 9.26 9.55 4.84
N ASN A 45 9.01 10.49 3.93
CA ASN A 45 10.06 11.24 3.22
C ASN A 45 9.67 12.73 3.05
N GLY A 46 9.11 13.33 4.11
CA GLY A 46 8.47 14.65 4.08
C GLY A 46 6.96 14.58 3.76
N LYS A 47 6.48 13.42 3.35
CA LYS A 47 5.06 13.01 3.31
C LYS A 47 4.93 11.59 3.84
N LEU A 48 3.74 11.23 4.32
CA LEU A 48 3.40 9.87 4.70
C LEU A 48 2.65 9.20 3.55
N HIS A 49 3.29 8.21 2.91
CA HIS A 49 2.71 7.44 1.81
C HIS A 49 2.53 5.99 2.24
N ALA A 50 1.28 5.55 2.37
CA ALA A 50 0.93 4.16 2.68
C ALA A 50 0.79 3.31 1.42
N PHE A 51 1.30 2.08 1.50
CA PHE A 51 1.15 1.02 0.51
C PHE A 51 0.44 -0.15 1.17
N GLU A 52 -0.74 -0.50 0.66
CA GLU A 52 -1.48 -1.71 1.04
C GLU A 52 -1.22 -2.78 -0.01
N ILE A 53 -0.93 -4.01 0.39
CA ILE A 53 -0.52 -5.10 -0.50
C ILE A 53 -1.62 -6.17 -0.55
N LYS A 54 -1.97 -6.60 -1.77
CA LYS A 54 -2.90 -7.71 -2.03
C LYS A 54 -2.31 -8.71 -3.03
N SER A 55 -1.77 -9.79 -2.50
CA SER A 55 -1.14 -10.88 -3.26
C SER A 55 -2.15 -11.84 -3.89
N ASP A 56 -1.66 -12.84 -4.62
CA ASP A 56 -2.49 -13.91 -5.17
C ASP A 56 -3.22 -14.75 -4.12
N ALA A 57 -2.76 -14.76 -2.87
CA ALA A 57 -3.39 -15.50 -1.78
C ALA A 57 -4.50 -14.70 -1.08
N ASP A 58 -4.60 -13.40 -1.34
CA ASP A 58 -5.50 -12.51 -0.61
C ASP A 58 -6.94 -12.52 -1.13
N SER A 59 -7.79 -11.75 -0.44
CA SER A 59 -9.11 -11.28 -0.88
C SER A 59 -9.24 -9.78 -0.66
N LEU A 60 -10.19 -9.13 -1.36
CA LEU A 60 -10.46 -7.70 -1.21
C LEU A 60 -11.51 -7.39 -0.13
N ALA A 61 -11.95 -8.37 0.64
CA ALA A 61 -13.09 -8.23 1.57
C ALA A 61 -12.90 -7.13 2.62
N ARG A 62 -11.65 -6.86 3.02
CA ARG A 62 -11.32 -5.83 4.03
C ARG A 62 -10.81 -4.53 3.41
N LEU A 63 -10.57 -4.49 2.10
CA LEU A 63 -9.83 -3.41 1.44
C LEU A 63 -10.51 -2.05 1.63
N GLN A 64 -11.83 -1.99 1.42
CA GLN A 64 -12.57 -0.72 1.52
C GLN A 64 -12.35 -0.03 2.87
N GLY A 65 -12.52 -0.76 3.97
CA GLY A 65 -12.30 -0.23 5.32
C GLY A 65 -10.83 -0.04 5.70
N GLN A 66 -9.87 -0.57 4.93
CA GLN A 66 -8.45 -0.23 5.07
C GLN A 66 -8.18 1.11 4.39
N ILE A 67 -8.66 1.29 3.16
CA ILE A 67 -8.49 2.51 2.37
C ILE A 67 -9.17 3.71 3.04
N GLU A 68 -10.38 3.56 3.56
CA GLU A 68 -11.06 4.62 4.32
C GLU A 68 -10.24 5.09 5.51
N THR A 69 -9.69 4.17 6.30
CA THR A 69 -8.78 4.51 7.39
C THR A 69 -7.53 5.20 6.85
N TYR A 70 -6.87 4.64 5.84
CA TYR A 70 -5.59 5.19 5.38
C TYR A 70 -5.72 6.58 4.77
N LEU A 71 -6.80 6.87 4.05
CA LEU A 71 -7.07 8.21 3.53
C LEU A 71 -7.27 9.27 4.63
N ALA A 72 -7.56 8.86 5.87
CA ALA A 72 -7.64 9.77 7.02
C ALA A 72 -6.29 10.05 7.69
N PHE A 73 -5.28 9.20 7.51
CA PHE A 73 -3.99 9.28 8.23
C PHE A 73 -2.76 9.52 7.33
N PHE A 74 -2.86 9.27 6.02
CA PHE A 74 -1.74 9.35 5.09
C PHE A 74 -1.99 10.39 3.98
N ASP A 75 -0.93 11.05 3.52
CA ASP A 75 -0.98 12.04 2.44
C ASP A 75 -1.24 11.38 1.08
N LYS A 76 -0.77 10.14 0.92
CA LYS A 76 -0.96 9.32 -0.29
C LYS A 76 -1.18 7.87 0.09
N VAL A 77 -2.05 7.20 -0.67
CA VAL A 77 -2.33 5.77 -0.52
C VAL A 77 -2.19 5.10 -1.88
N THR A 78 -1.43 4.02 -1.93
CA THR A 78 -1.30 3.15 -3.10
C THR A 78 -1.72 1.74 -2.73
N LEU A 79 -2.63 1.16 -3.49
CA LEU A 79 -2.86 -0.28 -3.49
C LEU A 79 -1.82 -0.91 -4.41
N VAL A 80 -1.02 -1.84 -3.89
CA VAL A 80 -0.17 -2.73 -4.66
C VAL A 80 -0.87 -4.08 -4.75
N CYS A 81 -1.20 -4.55 -5.94
CA CYS A 81 -1.99 -5.78 -6.07
C CYS A 81 -1.57 -6.66 -7.24
N SER A 82 -1.88 -7.95 -7.13
CA SER A 82 -1.73 -8.85 -8.27
C SER A 82 -2.73 -8.54 -9.39
N PRO A 83 -2.43 -8.90 -10.65
CA PRO A 83 -3.28 -8.56 -11.80
C PRO A 83 -4.74 -9.03 -11.68
N LYS A 84 -4.99 -10.08 -10.89
CA LYS A 84 -6.33 -10.61 -10.64
C LYS A 84 -7.25 -9.60 -9.94
N PHE A 85 -6.70 -8.57 -9.31
CA PHE A 85 -7.44 -7.58 -8.53
C PHE A 85 -7.55 -6.21 -9.16
N THR A 86 -6.72 -5.87 -10.14
CA THR A 86 -6.60 -4.52 -10.71
C THR A 86 -7.94 -3.95 -11.17
N ASN A 87 -8.67 -4.67 -12.04
CA ASN A 87 -9.96 -4.19 -12.55
C ASN A 87 -10.98 -3.95 -11.43
N LYS A 88 -11.06 -4.89 -10.48
CA LYS A 88 -11.99 -4.78 -9.35
C LYS A 88 -11.60 -3.65 -8.39
N ALA A 89 -10.31 -3.38 -8.23
CA ALA A 89 -9.82 -2.26 -7.44
C ALA A 89 -10.15 -0.92 -8.12
N ILE A 90 -9.97 -0.80 -9.43
CA ILE A 90 -10.34 0.39 -10.21
C ILE A 90 -11.82 0.71 -10.06
N GLU A 91 -12.68 -0.32 -10.04
CA GLU A 91 -14.12 -0.16 -9.89
C GLU A 91 -14.55 0.24 -8.46
N MET A 92 -13.89 -0.28 -7.43
CA MET A 92 -14.32 -0.05 -6.04
C MET A 92 -13.66 1.16 -5.37
N LEU A 93 -12.43 1.51 -5.76
CA LEU A 93 -11.63 2.49 -5.03
C LEU A 93 -11.84 3.92 -5.53
N PRO A 94 -11.76 4.92 -4.64
CA PRO A 94 -11.74 6.32 -5.04
C PRO A 94 -10.56 6.62 -5.99
N ARG A 95 -10.77 7.50 -6.98
CA ARG A 95 -9.74 7.86 -7.98
C ARG A 95 -8.43 8.41 -7.40
N MET A 96 -8.45 8.92 -6.16
CA MET A 96 -7.27 9.45 -5.49
C MET A 96 -6.33 8.36 -4.95
N VAL A 97 -6.80 7.10 -4.87
CA VAL A 97 -5.97 5.96 -4.50
C VAL A 97 -5.26 5.46 -5.75
N GLU A 98 -3.94 5.45 -5.71
CA GLU A 98 -3.14 4.90 -6.81
C GLU A 98 -3.21 3.37 -6.78
N ILE A 99 -3.25 2.75 -7.96
CA ILE A 99 -3.22 1.30 -8.10
C ILE A 99 -1.95 0.93 -8.86
N LEU A 100 -1.09 0.15 -8.21
CA LEU A 100 0.12 -0.43 -8.76
C LEU A 100 -0.09 -1.94 -8.93
N GLU A 101 -0.19 -2.38 -10.18
CA GLU A 101 -0.18 -3.80 -10.50
C GLU A 101 1.27 -4.32 -10.51
N LEU A 102 1.53 -5.39 -9.75
CA LEU A 102 2.81 -6.11 -9.72
C LEU A 102 2.62 -7.61 -10.02
#